data_AF-A0A945HJL3-F1
#
_entry.id   AF-A0A945HJL3-F1
#
_cell.length_a   1.000
_cell.length_b   1.000
_cell.length_c   1.000
_cell.angle_alpha   90.00
_cell.angle_beta   90.00
_cell.angle_gamma   90.00
#
_symmetry.space_group_name_H-M   'P 1'
#
loop_
_entity.id
_entity.type
_entity.pdbx_description
1 polymer ?
#
loop_
_entity_poly.entity_id
_entity_poly.type
_entity_poly.pdbx_seq_one_letter_code
_entity_poly.pdbx_strand_id
1 'polypeptide(L)'
;SNYHEDQENRYITCYSTPIYMAYLMAEGSVYGCKDHLLDPNFCYGNINKNTFSEIWKGERRRKGIEYVLNELDVSKCRINCRMDKVNRYLFDLKEGKVDHMNFI
;
A
#
# COMPACT_ATOMS: atom_id res chain seq x y z
N SER A 1 3.56 21.59 12.56
CA SER A 1 3.14 20.41 11.76
C SER A 1 4.15 19.32 12.00
N ASN A 2 3.81 18.29 12.78
CA ASN A 2 4.75 17.28 13.27
C ASN A 2 5.12 16.29 12.15
N TYR A 3 5.96 16.73 11.22
CA TYR A 3 6.51 15.89 10.14
C TYR A 3 7.77 15.11 10.57
N HIS A 4 8.19 15.28 11.82
CA HIS A 4 9.29 14.53 12.44
C HIS A 4 8.71 13.46 13.36
N GLU A 5 7.88 12.55 12.83
CA GLU A 5 7.64 11.28 13.52
C GLU A 5 8.91 10.43 13.40
N ASP A 6 9.28 9.79 14.51
CA ASP A 6 10.54 9.07 14.66
C ASP A 6 10.76 8.05 13.54
N GLN A 7 11.86 8.19 12.82
CA GLN A 7 12.24 7.26 11.75
C GLN A 7 12.72 5.93 12.34
N GLU A 8 13.22 5.94 13.58
CA GLU A 8 13.69 4.73 14.26
C GLU A 8 12.58 3.69 14.44
N ASN A 9 11.32 4.12 14.53
CA ASN A 9 10.15 3.25 14.68
C ASN A 9 9.30 3.15 13.40
N ARG A 10 9.89 3.31 12.21
CA ARG A 10 9.16 3.15 10.95
C ARG A 10 8.82 1.67 10.72
N TYR A 11 7.65 1.42 10.15
CA TYR A 11 7.23 0.08 9.72
C TYR A 11 8.20 -0.50 8.68
N ILE A 12 8.34 -1.83 8.66
CA ILE A 12 9.18 -2.54 7.69
C ILE A 12 8.39 -3.14 6.51
N THR A 13 7.06 -3.15 6.60
CA THR A 13 6.18 -3.68 5.54
C THR A 13 5.01 -2.72 5.30
N CYS A 14 4.65 -2.52 4.02
CA CYS A 14 3.52 -1.69 3.63
C CYS A 14 2.23 -2.54 3.52
N TYR A 15 1.47 -2.63 4.60
CA TYR A 15 0.13 -3.24 4.61
C TYR A 15 -0.95 -2.36 3.99
N SER A 16 -0.67 -1.08 3.74
CA SER A 16 -1.63 -0.15 3.13
C SER A 16 -1.89 -0.43 1.65
N THR A 17 -0.85 -0.72 0.85
CA THR A 17 -1.00 -0.95 -0.60
C THR A 17 -1.93 -2.14 -0.91
N PRO A 18 -1.85 -3.29 -0.20
CA PRO A 18 -2.76 -4.41 -0.47
C PRO A 18 -4.23 -4.16 -0.12
N ILE A 19 -4.56 -3.22 0.76
CA ILE A 19 -5.91 -3.15 1.35
C ILE A 19 -6.63 -1.82 1.20
N TYR A 20 -5.92 -0.69 1.12
CA TYR A 20 -6.55 0.62 1.36
C TYR A 20 -6.95 1.37 0.09
N MET A 21 -6.14 1.36 -0.98
CA MET A 21 -6.38 2.22 -2.15
C MET A 21 -6.17 1.53 -3.49
N ALA A 22 -6.96 1.99 -4.46
CA ALA A 22 -6.72 1.83 -5.89
C ALA A 22 -6.52 3.23 -6.48
N TYR A 23 -5.60 3.38 -7.41
CA TYR A 23 -5.38 4.61 -8.17
C TYR A 23 -5.75 4.36 -9.62
N LEU A 24 -6.64 5.18 -10.17
CA LEU A 24 -6.99 5.15 -11.58
C LEU A 24 -6.31 6.33 -12.27
N MET A 25 -5.45 6.02 -13.23
CA MET A 25 -4.79 7.01 -14.06
C MET A 25 -5.71 7.49 -15.19
N ALA A 26 -5.43 8.67 -15.75
CA ALA A 26 -6.29 9.31 -16.76
C ALA A 26 -6.43 8.46 -18.04
N GLU A 27 -5.38 7.71 -18.42
CA GLU A 27 -5.39 6.77 -19.55
C GLU A 27 -6.02 5.40 -19.21
N GLY A 28 -6.53 5.24 -17.98
CA GLY A 28 -7.31 4.08 -17.54
C GLY A 28 -6.53 3.02 -16.78
N SER A 29 -5.23 3.18 -16.55
CA SER A 29 -4.44 2.18 -15.82
C SER A 29 -4.75 2.19 -14.33
N VAL A 30 -4.83 1.00 -13.71
CA VAL A 30 -5.13 0.82 -12.28
C VAL A 30 -3.86 0.46 -11.52
N TYR A 31 -3.56 1.22 -10.48
CA TYR A 31 -2.36 1.06 -9.66
C TYR A 31 -2.67 0.84 -8.17
N GLY A 32 -1.77 0.16 -7.46
CA GLY A 32 -1.87 -0.04 -6.01
C GLY A 32 -1.27 1.11 -5.17
N CYS A 33 -0.30 1.87 -5.69
CA CYS A 33 0.38 2.91 -4.92
C CYS A 33 0.65 4.16 -5.76
N LYS A 34 0.25 5.35 -5.27
CA LYS A 34 0.50 6.62 -5.98
C LYS A 34 1.97 6.98 -6.11
N ASP A 35 2.79 6.52 -5.18
CA ASP A 35 4.20 6.91 -5.13
C ASP A 35 5.05 6.07 -6.08
N HIS A 36 4.48 4.96 -6.59
CA HIS A 36 5.05 4.02 -7.56
C HIS A 36 4.23 3.96 -8.86
N LEU A 37 3.65 5.08 -9.29
CA LEU A 37 3.07 5.15 -10.63
C LEU A 37 4.14 4.88 -11.69
N LEU A 38 3.73 4.25 -12.80
CA LEU A 38 4.61 3.77 -13.88
C LEU A 38 5.49 2.56 -13.53
N ASP A 39 5.54 2.12 -12.26
CA ASP A 39 6.19 0.88 -11.89
C ASP A 39 5.26 -0.31 -12.25
N PRO A 40 5.72 -1.27 -13.08
CA PRO A 40 4.91 -2.42 -13.49
C PRO A 40 4.53 -3.32 -12.32
N ASN A 41 5.29 -3.36 -11.21
CA ASN A 41 4.94 -4.14 -10.02
C ASN A 41 3.69 -3.62 -9.32
N PHE A 42 3.33 -2.36 -9.56
CA PHE A 42 2.15 -1.72 -8.99
C PHE A 42 1.02 -1.53 -10.00
N CYS A 43 1.22 -1.89 -11.28
CA CYS A 43 0.22 -1.75 -12.35
C CYS A 43 -0.59 -3.05 -12.53
N TYR A 44 -1.88 -2.99 -12.20
CA TYR A 44 -2.72 -4.18 -12.15
C TYR A 44 -3.51 -4.44 -13.44
N GLY A 45 -3.73 -3.41 -14.26
CA GLY A 45 -4.48 -3.52 -15.50
C GLY A 45 -4.94 -2.17 -16.03
N ASN A 46 -5.82 -2.16 -17.04
CA ASN A 46 -6.39 -0.93 -17.59
C ASN A 46 -7.89 -1.11 -17.86
N ILE A 47 -8.70 -0.16 -17.36
CA ILE A 47 -10.17 -0.25 -17.41
C ILE A 47 -10.74 -0.15 -18.82
N ASN A 48 -9.97 0.33 -19.80
CA ASN A 48 -10.36 0.34 -21.20
C ASN A 48 -10.25 -1.05 -21.86
N LYS A 49 -9.69 -2.05 -21.15
CA LYS A 49 -9.49 -3.42 -21.64
C LYS A 49 -10.22 -4.48 -20.81
N ASN A 50 -10.35 -4.25 -19.51
CA ASN A 50 -10.96 -5.18 -18.56
C ASN A 50 -11.84 -4.41 -17.59
N THR A 51 -12.86 -5.05 -17.03
CA THR A 51 -13.61 -4.47 -15.92
C THR A 51 -12.71 -4.29 -14.70
N PHE A 52 -13.05 -3.32 -13.84
CA PHE A 52 -12.32 -3.13 -12.60
C PHE A 52 -12.31 -4.40 -11.73
N SER A 53 -13.41 -5.15 -11.69
CA SER A 53 -13.48 -6.40 -10.91
C SER A 53 -12.50 -7.46 -11.43
N GLU A 54 -12.36 -7.63 -12.74
CA GLU A 54 -11.38 -8.56 -13.33
C GLU A 54 -9.94 -8.13 -13.01
N ILE A 55 -9.66 -6.83 -13.05
CA ILE A 55 -8.34 -6.28 -12.69
C ILE A 55 -8.05 -6.51 -11.20
N TRP A 56 -9.02 -6.18 -10.34
CA TRP A 56 -8.85 -6.18 -8.89
C TRP A 56 -8.85 -7.58 -8.26
N LYS A 57 -9.52 -8.54 -8.89
CA LYS A 57 -9.46 -9.96 -8.51
C LYS A 57 -8.43 -10.73 -9.34
N GLY A 58 -7.73 -10.03 -10.23
CA GLY A 58 -6.82 -10.63 -11.20
C GLY A 58 -5.44 -10.95 -10.65
N GLU A 59 -4.75 -11.80 -11.40
CA GLU A 59 -3.43 -12.34 -11.07
C GLU A 59 -2.35 -11.26 -10.93
N ARG A 60 -2.42 -10.18 -11.71
CA ARG A 60 -1.44 -9.08 -11.62
C ARG A 60 -1.49 -8.38 -10.27
N ARG A 61 -2.69 -8.14 -9.72
CA ARG A 61 -2.81 -7.57 -8.37
C ARG A 61 -2.33 -8.54 -7.31
N ARG A 62 -2.63 -9.83 -7.44
CA ARG A 62 -2.12 -10.87 -6.53
C ARG A 62 -0.60 -10.83 -6.45
N LYS A 63 0.10 -10.81 -7.59
CA LYS A 63 1.56 -10.68 -7.66
C LYS A 63 2.07 -9.35 -7.09
N GLY A 64 1.38 -8.25 -7.36
CA GLY A 64 1.74 -6.95 -6.79
C GLY A 64 1.62 -6.92 -5.26
N ILE A 65 0.64 -7.62 -4.69
CA ILE A 65 0.53 -7.80 -3.23
C ILE A 65 1.71 -8.62 -2.71
N GLU A 66 2.03 -9.74 -3.34
CA GLU A 66 3.18 -10.56 -2.96
C GLU A 66 4.49 -9.77 -2.99
N TYR A 67 4.71 -8.98 -4.04
CA TYR A 67 5.86 -8.08 -4.16
C TYR A 67 5.91 -7.09 -2.99
N VAL A 68 4.81 -6.42 -2.67
CA VAL A 68 4.78 -5.43 -1.58
C VAL A 68 5.06 -6.06 -0.22
N LEU A 69 4.53 -7.27 0.02
CA LEU A 69 4.66 -7.93 1.31
C LEU A 69 6.05 -8.54 1.54
N ASN A 70 6.73 -8.98 0.47
CA ASN A 70 7.93 -9.80 0.59
C ASN A 70 9.19 -9.16 0.01
N GLU A 71 9.08 -8.22 -0.94
CA GLU A 71 10.21 -7.72 -1.73
C GLU A 71 10.39 -6.21 -1.68
N LEU A 72 9.32 -5.44 -1.46
CA LEU A 72 9.39 -3.97 -1.42
C LEU A 72 10.21 -3.49 -0.22
N ASP A 73 11.32 -2.82 -0.52
CA ASP A 73 12.12 -2.11 0.47
C ASP A 73 11.49 -0.76 0.84
N VAL A 74 10.68 -0.75 1.91
CA VAL A 74 9.95 0.45 2.37
C VAL A 74 10.86 1.55 2.92
N SER A 75 12.13 1.27 3.19
CA SER A 75 13.10 2.29 3.61
C SER A 75 13.43 3.27 2.47
N LYS A 76 13.22 2.83 1.21
CA LYS A 76 13.39 3.64 0.00
C LYS A 76 12.14 4.42 -0.39
N CYS A 77 11.01 4.19 0.30
CA CYS A 77 9.78 4.96 0.05
C CYS A 77 9.90 6.40 0.55
N ARG A 78 9.09 7.29 -0.02
CA ARG A 78 9.05 8.72 0.34
C ARG A 78 8.68 8.88 1.82
N ILE A 79 9.39 9.76 2.53
CA ILE A 79 9.14 10.05 3.95
C ILE A 79 7.75 10.67 4.16
N ASN A 80 7.30 11.52 3.24
CA ASN A 80 5.98 12.16 3.29
C ASN A 80 4.86 11.32 2.63
N CYS A 81 4.91 9.99 2.80
CA CYS A 81 3.90 9.11 2.25
C CYS A 81 2.52 9.43 2.85
N ARG A 82 1.50 9.59 2.00
CA ARG A 82 0.11 9.82 2.45
C ARG A 82 -0.42 8.67 3.30
N MET A 83 0.12 7.47 3.10
CA MET A 83 -0.28 6.26 3.81
C MET A 83 0.52 6.00 5.09
N ASP A 84 1.48 6.85 5.46
CA ASP A 84 2.41 6.57 6.57
C ASP A 84 1.67 6.23 7.88
N LYS A 85 0.76 7.09 8.32
CA LYS A 85 -0.02 6.89 9.56
C LYS A 85 -0.93 5.67 9.52
N VAL A 86 -1.63 5.48 8.40
CA VAL A 86 -2.50 4.30 8.21
C VAL A 86 -1.65 3.04 8.24
N ASN A 87 -0.47 3.06 7.61
CA ASN A 87 0.40 1.91 7.57
C ASN A 87 1.04 1.61 8.92
N ARG A 88 1.43 2.61 9.70
CA ARG A 88 1.88 2.42 11.09
C ARG A 88 0.82 1.69 11.91
N TYR A 89 -0.42 2.17 11.86
CA TYR A 89 -1.54 1.52 12.55
C TYR A 89 -1.75 0.07 12.10
N LEU A 90 -1.78 -0.19 10.78
CA LEU A 90 -1.95 -1.55 10.24
C LEU A 90 -0.77 -2.46 10.60
N PHE A 91 0.44 -1.92 10.62
CA PHE A 91 1.64 -2.63 10.99
C PHE A 91 1.59 -3.01 12.48
N ASP A 92 1.30 -2.07 13.36
CA ASP A 92 1.18 -2.34 14.79
C ASP A 92 0.06 -3.34 15.11
N LEU A 93 -1.07 -3.23 14.40
CA LEU A 93 -2.16 -4.20 14.50
C LEU A 93 -1.73 -5.60 14.06
N LYS A 94 -0.98 -5.70 12.96
CA LYS A 94 -0.50 -6.98 12.43
C LYS A 94 0.56 -7.62 13.32
N GLU A 95 1.42 -6.81 13.91
CA GLU A 95 2.51 -7.23 14.82
C GLU A 95 2.04 -7.41 16.27
N GLY A 96 0.75 -7.22 16.56
CA GLY A 96 0.20 -7.38 17.91
C GLY A 96 0.74 -6.37 18.93
N LYS A 97 1.19 -5.20 18.47
CA LYS A 97 1.72 -4.10 19.31
C LYS A 97 0.63 -3.21 19.89
N VAL A 98 -0.60 -3.38 19.40
CA VAL A 98 -1.77 -2.67 19.92
C VAL A 98 -2.34 -3.52 21.04
N ASP A 99 -2.23 -3.03 22.28
CA ASP A 99 -3.00 -3.60 23.39
C ASP A 99 -4.48 -3.53 23.05
N HIS A 100 -5.25 -4.58 23.38
CA HIS A 100 -6.70 -4.55 23.26
C HIS A 100 -7.20 -3.31 24.02
N MET A 101 -7.61 -2.28 23.27
CA MET A 101 -8.28 -1.12 23.83
C MET A 101 -9.57 -1.68 24.42
N ASN A 102 -9.58 -1.93 25.73
CA ASN A 102 -10.79 -2.23 26.46
C ASN A 102 -11.68 -1.01 26.28
N PHE A 103 -12.67 -1.11 25.40
CA PHE A 103 -13.77 -0.16 25.32
C PHE A 103 -14.63 -0.39 26.56
N ILE A 104 -14.25 0.26 27.66
CA ILE A 104 -15.04 0.36 28.91
C ILE A 104 -16.07 1.46 28.73
#